data_AF-A0A928N5L0-F1
#
_entry.id   AF-A0A928N5L0-F1
#
_cell.length_a   1.000
_cell.length_b   1.000
_cell.length_c   1.000
_cell.angle_alpha   90.00
_cell.angle_beta   90.00
_cell.angle_gamma   90.00
#
_symmetry.space_group_name_H-M   'P 1'
#
loop_
_entity.id
_entity.type
_entity.pdbx_description
1 polymer ?
#
loop_
_entity_poly.entity_id
_entity_poly.type
_entity_poly.pdbx_seq_one_letter_code
_entity_poly.pdbx_strand_id
1 'polypeptide(L)'
;MKNSVRKLACTIVCVLSLTILSSCGYIQSTDSNQQVLEETNEQSQATANKENETTKKKKYDKKIEWGNLSSYCCAVEIDEYDGDIIEAGTYRIYPDLVSGLDKGRIAIVWDVYTSETLYNNISELKESEYRGSVGGMSKNEITLDLSSGQYLYVKYNPVANNNPTGIVVIDKK
;
A
#
# COMPACT_ATOMS: atom_id res chain seq x y z
N MET A 1 52.87 29.70 -5.47
CA MET A 1 53.01 28.37 -6.13
C MET A 1 51.58 27.84 -6.33
N LYS A 2 50.96 27.95 -7.52
CA LYS A 2 50.93 26.94 -8.61
C LYS A 2 50.58 25.55 -8.04
N ASN A 3 49.42 24.93 -8.26
CA ASN A 3 48.72 24.58 -9.52
C ASN A 3 47.19 24.46 -9.26
N SER A 4 46.22 24.89 -10.08
CA SER A 4 45.89 24.64 -11.50
C SER A 4 45.15 23.30 -11.81
N VAL A 5 43.86 23.43 -12.16
CA VAL A 5 43.01 22.70 -13.15
C VAL A 5 42.78 21.19 -12.89
N ARG A 6 41.54 20.64 -12.89
CA ARG A 6 40.74 20.39 -14.11
C ARG A 6 39.26 20.08 -13.81
N LYS A 7 38.38 20.76 -14.57
CA LYS A 7 37.03 20.30 -14.92
C LYS A 7 37.15 19.11 -15.87
N LEU A 8 36.33 18.07 -15.70
CA LEU A 8 36.00 17.13 -16.78
C LEU A 8 34.52 16.77 -16.70
N ALA A 9 33.78 17.23 -17.69
CA ALA A 9 32.50 16.65 -18.08
C ALA A 9 32.78 15.39 -18.89
N CYS A 10 31.96 14.34 -18.72
CA CYS A 10 31.88 13.25 -19.68
C CYS A 10 30.43 12.80 -19.78
N THR A 11 29.74 13.35 -20.78
CA THR A 11 28.42 12.93 -21.25
C THR A 11 28.60 11.64 -22.03
N ILE A 12 27.90 10.56 -21.67
CA ILE A 12 27.78 9.37 -22.52
C ILE A 12 26.31 9.25 -22.94
N VAL A 13 26.08 9.54 -24.22
CA VAL A 13 24.88 9.22 -24.98
C VAL A 13 25.11 7.84 -25.58
N CYS A 14 24.21 6.88 -25.31
CA CYS A 14 24.10 5.66 -26.10
C CYS A 14 22.65 5.51 -26.60
N VAL A 15 22.56 5.41 -27.91
CA VAL A 15 21.39 5.49 -28.78
C VAL A 15 20.67 4.15 -28.87
N LEU A 16 19.34 4.24 -28.92
CA LEU A 16 18.32 3.35 -29.50
C LEU A 16 18.79 2.14 -30.32
N SER A 17 18.10 1.02 -30.10
CA SER A 17 17.86 -0.01 -31.13
C SER A 17 16.38 -0.46 -31.12
N LEU A 18 15.65 -0.02 -32.14
CA LEU A 18 14.33 -0.49 -32.60
C LEU A 18 14.52 -1.61 -33.63
N THR A 19 13.79 -2.72 -33.53
CA THR A 19 13.28 -3.57 -34.64
C THR A 19 12.08 -4.37 -34.11
N ILE A 20 10.84 -4.03 -34.45
CA ILE A 20 9.99 -4.49 -35.58
C ILE A 20 9.78 -6.01 -35.62
N LEU A 21 8.53 -6.43 -35.36
CA LEU A 21 7.85 -7.46 -36.16
C LEU A 21 6.34 -7.17 -36.14
N SER A 22 5.89 -6.57 -37.24
CA SER A 22 4.51 -6.48 -37.68
C SER A 22 4.13 -7.78 -38.39
N SER A 23 2.93 -8.29 -38.15
CA SER A 23 2.09 -8.81 -39.23
C SER A 23 0.62 -8.78 -38.78
N CYS A 24 -0.10 -7.87 -39.43
CA CYS A 24 -1.53 -7.69 -39.39
C CYS A 24 -2.17 -8.63 -40.42
N GLY A 25 -3.34 -9.18 -40.07
CA GLY A 25 -4.43 -9.43 -41.00
C GLY A 25 -4.51 -10.81 -41.66
N TYR A 26 -5.59 -11.53 -41.37
CA TYR A 26 -6.56 -11.90 -42.41
C TYR A 26 -7.94 -12.13 -41.77
N ILE A 27 -8.90 -11.28 -42.11
CA ILE A 27 -10.33 -11.52 -41.92
C ILE A 27 -10.76 -12.35 -43.14
N GLN A 28 -11.44 -13.47 -42.90
CA GLN A 28 -12.18 -14.17 -43.95
C GLN A 28 -13.55 -14.55 -43.42
N SER A 29 -14.55 -13.78 -43.82
CA SER A 29 -15.96 -14.13 -43.75
C SER A 29 -16.34 -14.87 -45.02
N THR A 30 -16.96 -16.04 -44.91
CA THR A 30 -17.87 -16.58 -45.93
C THR A 30 -18.90 -17.48 -45.28
N ASP A 31 -20.17 -17.12 -45.49
CA ASP A 31 -21.41 -17.84 -45.20
C ASP A 31 -21.53 -19.21 -45.87
N SER A 32 -22.23 -20.14 -45.20
CA SER A 32 -23.47 -20.76 -45.72
C SER A 32 -23.97 -21.93 -44.83
N ASN A 33 -25.21 -21.80 -44.31
CA ASN A 33 -26.37 -22.74 -44.37
C ASN A 33 -26.12 -24.26 -44.18
N GLN A 34 -26.88 -25.10 -43.45
CA GLN A 34 -28.29 -25.13 -42.97
C GLN A 34 -28.42 -26.50 -42.23
N GLN A 35 -29.01 -26.68 -41.03
CA GLN A 35 -30.39 -27.13 -40.69
C GLN A 35 -30.33 -27.55 -39.19
N VAL A 36 -31.06 -26.95 -38.24
CA VAL A 36 -32.49 -27.11 -37.84
C VAL A 36 -32.85 -28.47 -37.23
N LEU A 37 -33.17 -28.43 -35.91
CA LEU A 37 -34.19 -29.16 -35.11
C LEU A 37 -33.67 -29.22 -33.65
N GLU A 38 -33.97 -28.26 -32.78
CA GLU A 38 -35.21 -28.12 -31.98
C GLU A 38 -35.66 -29.43 -31.30
N GLU A 39 -35.43 -29.52 -29.98
CA GLU A 39 -36.47 -29.94 -29.03
C GLU A 39 -36.29 -29.25 -27.68
N THR A 40 -37.34 -28.52 -27.33
CA THR A 40 -37.62 -27.76 -26.13
C THR A 40 -37.94 -28.70 -24.96
N ASN A 41 -37.44 -28.43 -23.75
CA ASN A 41 -38.34 -28.35 -22.60
C ASN A 41 -37.77 -27.48 -21.47
N GLU A 42 -38.62 -26.54 -21.07
CA GLU A 42 -38.47 -25.55 -20.02
C GLU A 42 -38.69 -26.19 -18.64
N GLN A 43 -38.01 -25.70 -17.60
CA GLN A 43 -38.75 -25.23 -16.43
C GLN A 43 -37.95 -24.24 -15.58
N SER A 44 -38.37 -22.99 -15.71
CA SER A 44 -38.27 -21.84 -14.80
C SER A 44 -37.94 -22.13 -13.34
N GLN A 45 -37.03 -21.31 -12.79
CA GLN A 45 -37.31 -20.57 -11.56
C GLN A 45 -36.76 -19.14 -11.68
N ALA A 46 -37.69 -18.21 -11.81
CA ALA A 46 -37.46 -16.80 -11.54
C ALA A 46 -37.30 -16.61 -10.04
N THR A 47 -36.18 -16.01 -9.62
CA THR A 47 -36.17 -15.17 -8.42
C THR A 47 -35.48 -13.86 -8.80
N ALA A 48 -36.33 -12.87 -8.99
CA ALA A 48 -35.96 -11.48 -9.12
C ALA A 48 -35.30 -10.96 -7.83
N ASN A 49 -34.57 -9.85 -8.01
CA ASN A 49 -34.06 -8.94 -6.99
C ASN A 49 -32.77 -9.39 -6.32
N LYS A 50 -31.69 -9.43 -7.11
CA LYS A 50 -30.40 -9.02 -6.57
C LYS A 50 -30.46 -7.51 -6.39
N GLU A 51 -30.94 -7.16 -5.21
CA GLU A 51 -30.92 -5.84 -4.62
C GLU A 51 -29.65 -5.10 -5.08
N ASN A 52 -29.86 -3.94 -5.69
CA ASN A 52 -28.83 -2.95 -5.92
C ASN A 52 -28.25 -2.59 -4.53
N GLU A 53 -27.29 -3.36 -4.05
CA GLU A 53 -26.27 -2.84 -3.16
C GLU A 53 -25.52 -1.79 -3.98
N THR A 54 -26.06 -0.57 -4.00
CA THR A 54 -25.24 0.63 -4.14
C THR A 54 -24.22 0.57 -3.02
N THR A 55 -23.11 -0.14 -3.29
CA THR A 55 -21.93 -0.18 -2.47
C THR A 55 -21.50 1.27 -2.39
N LYS A 56 -21.83 1.94 -1.29
CA LYS A 56 -21.27 3.26 -0.97
C LYS A 56 -19.77 3.07 -1.07
N LYS A 57 -19.17 3.58 -2.15
CA LYS A 57 -17.72 3.53 -2.37
C LYS A 57 -17.12 4.25 -1.17
N LYS A 58 -16.53 3.50 -0.23
CA LYS A 58 -15.88 4.08 0.95
C LYS A 58 -14.75 4.95 0.42
N LYS A 59 -14.76 6.22 0.79
CA LYS A 59 -13.82 7.23 0.28
C LYS A 59 -12.40 7.01 0.81
N TYR A 60 -12.29 6.54 2.06
CA TYR A 60 -11.03 6.37 2.77
C TYR A 60 -10.89 4.95 3.31
N ASP A 61 -9.65 4.52 3.45
CA ASP A 61 -9.31 3.23 4.02
C ASP A 61 -9.55 3.22 5.54
N LYS A 62 -9.80 2.02 6.05
CA LYS A 62 -9.95 1.75 7.50
C LYS A 62 -8.86 0.83 8.02
N LYS A 63 -8.06 0.27 7.13
CA LYS A 63 -7.00 -0.67 7.45
C LYS A 63 -5.84 -0.49 6.49
N ILE A 64 -4.63 -0.36 7.02
CA ILE A 64 -3.38 -0.37 6.26
C ILE A 64 -2.49 -1.48 6.80
N GLU A 65 -1.82 -2.18 5.90
CA GLU A 65 -0.80 -3.17 6.20
C GLU A 65 0.53 -2.71 5.57
N TRP A 66 1.55 -2.49 6.40
CA TRP A 66 2.84 -2.01 5.94
C TRP A 66 3.98 -2.90 6.44
N GLY A 67 4.83 -3.35 5.52
CA GLY A 67 5.78 -4.43 5.79
C GLY A 67 7.12 -4.22 5.14
N ASN A 68 7.95 -3.31 5.66
CA ASN A 68 9.33 -3.19 5.26
C ASN A 68 10.23 -2.60 6.37
N LEU A 69 11.55 -2.59 6.13
CA LEU A 69 12.54 -1.92 6.96
C LEU A 69 12.68 -0.42 6.61
N SER A 70 11.63 0.17 6.06
CA SER A 70 11.54 1.62 5.81
C SER A 70 10.42 2.20 6.65
N SER A 71 10.40 3.53 6.67
CA SER A 71 9.32 4.25 7.33
C SER A 71 8.16 4.49 6.38
N TYR A 72 7.01 4.84 6.94
CA TYR A 72 5.74 5.00 6.26
C TYR A 72 4.95 6.18 6.82
N CYS A 73 4.10 6.79 5.99
CA CYS A 73 3.19 7.86 6.36
C CYS A 73 1.86 7.68 5.64
N CYS A 74 0.76 7.96 6.33
CA CYS A 74 -0.56 8.14 5.73
C CYS A 74 -1.24 9.40 6.28
N ALA A 75 -2.18 9.94 5.52
CA ALA A 75 -2.97 11.09 5.92
C ALA A 75 -4.34 10.68 6.47
N VAL A 76 -4.89 11.50 7.36
CA VAL A 76 -6.22 11.30 7.95
C VAL A 76 -7.19 12.29 7.31
N GLU A 77 -7.98 11.81 6.36
CA GLU A 77 -8.99 12.60 5.62
C GLU A 77 -8.46 13.87 4.93
N ILE A 78 -7.26 13.82 4.35
CA ILE A 78 -6.66 14.91 3.55
C ILE A 78 -6.67 14.50 2.08
N ASP A 79 -7.63 15.00 1.31
CA ASP A 79 -7.91 14.54 -0.07
C ASP A 79 -6.76 14.80 -1.05
N GLU A 80 -5.95 15.83 -0.81
CA GLU A 80 -4.83 16.21 -1.68
C GLU A 80 -3.53 15.45 -1.38
N TYR A 81 -3.52 14.55 -0.40
CA TYR A 81 -2.33 13.78 -0.05
C TYR A 81 -2.00 12.73 -1.13
N ASP A 82 -0.76 12.76 -1.62
CA ASP A 82 -0.24 11.78 -2.58
C ASP A 82 0.27 10.53 -1.84
N GLY A 83 -0.68 9.71 -1.39
CA GLY A 83 -0.43 8.48 -0.64
C GLY A 83 -1.73 7.88 -0.09
N ASP A 84 -1.62 6.97 0.86
CA ASP A 84 -2.80 6.37 1.47
C ASP A 84 -3.50 7.35 2.42
N ILE A 85 -4.83 7.36 2.36
CA ILE A 85 -5.69 8.22 3.18
C ILE A 85 -6.66 7.36 3.98
N ILE A 86 -6.64 7.54 5.29
CA ILE A 86 -7.51 6.83 6.23
C ILE A 86 -8.59 7.73 6.82
N GLU A 87 -9.68 7.10 7.25
CA GLU A 87 -10.80 7.77 7.93
C GLU A 87 -10.40 8.20 9.35
N ALA A 88 -10.89 9.34 9.85
CA ALA A 88 -10.68 9.74 11.24
C ALA A 88 -11.35 8.76 12.23
N GLY A 89 -10.78 8.59 13.43
CA GLY A 89 -11.34 7.74 14.48
C GLY A 89 -10.29 7.04 15.34
N THR A 90 -10.73 6.05 16.12
CA THR A 90 -9.86 5.26 17.00
C THR A 90 -9.22 4.10 16.25
N TYR A 91 -7.90 3.99 16.30
CA TYR A 91 -7.13 2.93 15.66
C TYR A 91 -6.41 2.05 16.67
N ARG A 92 -6.30 0.76 16.36
CA ARG A 92 -5.35 -0.17 16.95
C ARG A 92 -4.18 -0.34 15.99
N ILE A 93 -2.96 -0.17 16.48
CA ILE A 93 -1.74 -0.38 15.70
C ILE A 93 -0.97 -1.53 16.34
N TYR A 94 -0.74 -2.59 15.57
CA TYR A 94 -0.17 -3.83 16.09
C TYR A 94 0.71 -4.54 15.05
N PRO A 95 1.71 -5.32 15.49
CA PRO A 95 2.49 -6.16 14.60
C PRO A 95 1.67 -7.38 14.17
N ASP A 96 1.70 -7.73 12.89
CA ASP A 96 1.26 -9.02 12.40
C ASP A 96 2.45 -9.83 11.87
N LEU A 97 2.58 -11.07 12.35
CA LEU A 97 3.62 -11.99 11.91
C LEU A 97 3.01 -12.84 10.80
N VAL A 98 3.53 -12.69 9.58
CA VAL A 98 3.04 -13.40 8.39
C VAL A 98 3.06 -14.91 8.67
N SER A 99 1.86 -15.47 8.88
CA SER A 99 1.68 -16.81 9.41
C SER A 99 2.39 -17.88 8.55
N GLY A 100 3.15 -18.76 9.21
CA GLY A 100 3.80 -19.92 8.57
C GLY A 100 5.30 -20.10 8.85
N LEU A 101 6.03 -19.03 9.22
CA LEU A 101 7.50 -19.06 9.37
C LEU A 101 8.05 -18.65 10.74
N ASP A 102 7.17 -18.28 11.68
CA ASP A 102 7.55 -17.32 12.73
C ASP A 102 7.44 -17.83 14.18
N LYS A 103 7.54 -19.15 14.41
CA LYS A 103 7.72 -19.66 15.78
C LYS A 103 9.09 -19.24 16.32
N GLY A 104 9.13 -18.18 17.12
CA GLY A 104 10.34 -17.67 17.78
C GLY A 104 11.00 -16.46 17.10
N ARG A 105 10.38 -15.86 16.09
CA ARG A 105 10.90 -14.63 15.46
C ARG A 105 10.40 -13.37 16.16
N ILE A 106 11.23 -12.34 16.10
CA ILE A 106 11.01 -11.03 16.71
C ILE A 106 10.26 -10.15 15.71
N ALA A 107 9.16 -9.52 16.12
CA ALA A 107 8.48 -8.58 15.26
C ALA A 107 9.36 -7.34 15.01
N ILE A 108 9.35 -6.78 13.80
CA ILE A 108 9.93 -5.46 13.54
C ILE A 108 9.36 -4.46 14.55
N VAL A 109 10.19 -3.53 15.01
CA VAL A 109 9.76 -2.44 15.89
C VAL A 109 9.54 -1.20 15.04
N TRP A 110 8.40 -0.56 15.24
CA TRP A 110 8.11 0.76 14.67
C TRP A 110 7.76 1.75 15.76
N ASP A 111 8.32 2.94 15.67
CA ASP A 111 7.93 4.08 16.48
C ASP A 111 6.80 4.82 15.77
N VAL A 112 5.74 5.11 16.51
CA VAL A 112 4.52 5.73 15.97
C VAL A 112 4.48 7.20 16.37
N TYR A 113 4.20 8.07 15.40
CA TYR A 113 4.05 9.50 15.61
C TYR A 113 2.76 10.01 14.96
N THR A 114 2.16 11.05 15.54
CA THR A 114 1.08 11.80 14.88
C THR A 114 1.40 13.27 14.86
N SER A 115 1.22 13.90 13.69
CA SER A 115 1.48 15.32 13.48
C SER A 115 0.37 15.98 12.69
N GLU A 116 0.17 17.28 12.89
CA GLU A 116 -0.66 18.13 12.04
C GLU A 116 0.14 18.70 10.85
N THR A 117 1.45 18.42 10.79
CA THR A 117 2.35 18.89 9.72
C THR A 117 2.83 17.70 8.88
N LEU A 118 2.82 17.86 7.55
CA LEU A 118 3.48 16.93 6.65
C LEU A 118 4.98 17.21 6.63
N TYR A 119 5.79 16.21 6.97
CA TYR A 119 7.23 16.27 6.92
C TYR A 119 7.75 15.52 5.69
N ASN A 120 8.69 16.15 4.98
CA ASN A 120 9.35 15.52 3.84
C ASN A 120 10.41 14.50 4.29
N ASN A 121 11.00 14.71 5.46
CA ASN A 121 11.97 13.81 6.05
C ASN A 121 11.54 13.36 7.45
N ILE A 122 11.57 12.05 7.68
CA ILE A 122 11.16 11.48 8.97
C ILE A 122 12.07 11.86 10.14
N SER A 123 13.28 12.35 9.87
CA SER A 123 14.16 12.90 10.91
C SER A 123 13.63 14.22 11.51
N GLU A 124 12.66 14.87 10.88
CA GLU A 124 12.06 16.13 11.35
C GLU A 124 10.96 15.92 12.39
N LEU A 125 10.51 14.66 12.58
CA LEU A 125 9.53 14.32 13.60
C LEU A 125 10.02 14.70 15.00
N LYS A 126 9.12 15.27 15.79
CA LYS A 126 9.42 15.76 17.14
C LYS A 126 9.07 14.71 18.18
N GLU A 127 9.80 14.73 19.30
CA GLU A 127 9.51 13.85 20.42
C GLU A 127 8.10 14.09 21.01
N SER A 128 7.59 15.32 20.92
CA SER A 128 6.22 15.65 21.34
C SER A 128 5.12 15.02 20.49
N GLU A 129 5.46 14.54 19.28
CA GLU A 129 4.53 13.89 18.34
C GLU A 129 4.53 12.36 18.54
N TYR A 130 5.45 11.84 19.35
CA TYR A 130 5.60 10.40 19.61
C TYR A 130 4.44 9.83 20.42
N ARG A 131 3.96 8.65 20.02
CA ARG A 131 2.82 7.96 20.62
C ARG A 131 3.16 6.61 21.25
N GLY A 132 4.30 6.02 20.88
CA GLY A 132 4.75 4.73 21.40
C GLY A 132 5.41 3.86 20.33
N SER A 133 6.01 2.76 20.76
CA SER A 133 6.58 1.75 19.86
C SER A 133 5.67 0.52 19.79
N VAL A 134 5.48 -0.01 18.60
CA VAL A 134 4.77 -1.28 18.33
C VAL A 134 5.75 -2.34 17.85
N GLY A 135 5.48 -3.61 18.14
CA GLY A 135 6.34 -4.72 17.72
C GLY A 135 7.29 -5.25 18.78
N GLY A 136 8.44 -5.77 18.32
CA GLY A 136 9.46 -6.36 19.16
C GLY A 136 9.10 -7.75 19.71
N MET A 137 9.88 -8.23 20.68
CA MET A 137 9.66 -9.56 21.31
C MET A 137 8.31 -9.67 22.00
N SER A 138 7.89 -8.60 22.68
CA SER A 138 6.62 -8.52 23.40
C SER A 138 5.43 -8.30 22.48
N LYS A 139 5.66 -8.03 21.18
CA LYS A 139 4.62 -7.72 20.19
C LYS A 139 3.69 -6.60 20.67
N ASN A 140 4.31 -5.52 21.16
CA ASN A 140 3.57 -4.40 21.72
C ASN A 140 2.62 -3.81 20.69
N GLU A 141 1.47 -3.37 21.15
CA GLU A 141 0.46 -2.68 20.36
C GLU A 141 0.07 -1.38 21.06
N ILE A 142 -0.46 -0.43 20.30
CA ILE A 142 -0.99 0.82 20.83
C ILE A 142 -2.39 1.07 20.29
N THR A 143 -3.17 1.83 21.03
CA THR A 143 -4.45 2.39 20.57
C THR A 143 -4.33 3.91 20.64
N LEU A 144 -4.76 4.60 19.60
CA LEU A 144 -4.75 6.05 19.54
C LEU A 144 -5.91 6.59 18.72
N ASP A 145 -6.34 7.81 19.03
CA ASP A 145 -7.37 8.54 18.29
C ASP A 145 -6.71 9.43 17.23
N LEU A 146 -7.19 9.34 15.99
CA LEU A 146 -6.77 10.13 14.85
C LEU A 146 -7.88 11.10 14.44
N SER A 147 -7.51 12.37 14.32
CA SER A 147 -8.40 13.43 13.87
C SER A 147 -8.13 13.79 12.42
N SER A 148 -9.18 14.24 11.71
CA SER A 148 -9.05 14.78 10.35
C SER A 148 -7.98 15.89 10.30
N GLY A 149 -7.19 15.92 9.22
CA GLY A 149 -6.08 16.86 9.05
C GLY A 149 -4.76 16.43 9.69
N GLN A 150 -4.69 15.24 10.28
CA GLN A 150 -3.45 14.68 10.83
C GLN A 150 -2.73 13.77 9.83
N TYR A 151 -1.45 13.54 10.11
CA TYR A 151 -0.59 12.57 9.47
C TYR A 151 -0.14 11.56 10.52
N LEU A 152 -0.24 10.27 10.20
CA LEU A 152 0.27 9.18 11.01
C LEU A 152 1.58 8.69 10.38
N TYR A 153 2.66 8.66 11.17
CA TYR A 153 3.94 8.14 10.75
C TYR A 153 4.26 6.87 11.51
N VAL A 154 4.81 5.90 10.80
CA VAL A 154 5.36 4.67 11.36
C VAL A 154 6.83 4.61 10.95
N LYS A 155 7.70 4.88 11.91
CA LYS A 155 9.15 4.98 11.70
C LYS A 155 9.79 3.65 12.06
N TYR A 156 10.55 3.07 11.14
CA TYR A 156 11.34 1.87 11.45
C TYR A 156 12.36 2.18 12.56
N ASN A 157 12.33 1.38 13.63
CA ASN A 157 13.28 1.45 14.72
C ASN A 157 14.27 0.28 14.61
N PRO A 158 15.52 0.52 14.19
CA PRO A 158 16.55 -0.51 14.08
C PRO A 158 17.08 -0.90 15.45
N VAL A 159 16.27 -1.62 16.23
CA VAL A 159 16.76 -2.32 17.42
C VAL A 159 17.65 -3.48 17.01
N ALA A 160 18.80 -3.60 17.66
CA ALA A 160 19.81 -4.61 17.40
C ALA A 160 19.29 -6.02 17.76
N ASN A 161 18.60 -6.67 16.83
CA ASN A 161 18.12 -8.04 17.02
C ASN A 161 18.12 -8.83 15.71
N ASN A 162 18.31 -10.15 15.86
CA ASN A 162 18.49 -11.10 14.78
C ASN A 162 17.24 -11.20 13.89
N ASN A 163 17.33 -10.62 12.68
CA ASN A 163 16.38 -10.78 11.57
C ASN A 163 14.90 -10.58 11.96
N PRO A 164 14.49 -9.34 12.29
CA PRO A 164 13.10 -9.06 12.61
C PRO A 164 12.20 -9.30 11.38
N THR A 165 10.99 -9.78 11.61
CA THR A 165 10.00 -10.06 10.56
C THR A 165 8.63 -9.49 10.90
N GLY A 166 7.69 -9.56 9.97
CA GLY A 166 6.32 -9.12 10.14
C GLY A 166 6.02 -7.77 9.51
N ILE A 167 4.78 -7.36 9.66
CA ILE A 167 4.21 -6.11 9.16
C ILE A 167 3.59 -5.34 10.32
N VAL A 168 3.44 -4.03 10.18
CA VAL A 168 2.59 -3.23 11.04
C VAL A 168 1.20 -3.14 10.41
N VAL A 169 0.18 -3.33 11.23
CA VAL A 169 -1.22 -3.17 10.85
C VAL A 169 -1.77 -1.97 11.58
N ILE A 170 -2.38 -1.05 10.83
CA ILE A 170 -3.12 0.11 11.33
C ILE A 170 -4.59 -0.20 11.06
N ASP A 171 -5.39 -0.51 12.08
CA ASP A 171 -6.75 -1.01 11.93
C ASP A 171 -7.76 -0.18 12.74
N LYS A 172 -8.79 0.33 12.08
CA LYS A 172 -9.83 1.15 12.72
C LYS A 172 -10.74 0.26 13.58
N LYS A 173 -10.95 0.67 14.84
CA LYS A 173 -11.87 -0.01 15.76
C LYS A 173 -13.34 0.20 15.42
#